data_AF-A0A935D1V3-F1
#
_entry.id   AF-A0A935D1V3-F1
#
_cell.length_a   1.000
_cell.length_b   1.000
_cell.length_c   1.000
_cell.angle_alpha   90.00
_cell.angle_beta   90.00
_cell.angle_gamma   90.00
#
_symmetry.space_group_name_H-M   'P 1'
#
loop_
_entity.id
_entity.type
_entity.pdbx_description
1 polymer ?
#
loop_
_entity_poly.entity_id
_entity_poly.type
_entity_poly.pdbx_seq_one_letter_code
_entity_poly.pdbx_strand_id
1 'polypeptide(L)'
;MKEVAFIRQNKSKWLEFEAFGNGSIHINPEKLSELYISLVNDLAFAQTYYPKSKVVIYLNQLCAKAFQKIYKTKRNKASSIVAFFRIEVPLLMVEYKKQLIIAFVIFFLSVGIGLISSIYDDNFVRLILGDNYVEMTLDNIRNGNPVAVYNSGSNWGSFLGITFNNLLVSLKCFLYGIFAGVGTVYIALTNGVMLGSFQYFFFKEDVFWESVRGIWIHGSMEIFSIIITTMAGLVLGSGILFPGTYSRIDSFKKAFSSGFKIFISTAPFFFAAGFLEGFVTRFSDQMPNFLSILIILMTLAFISYYYLIYPYHVLKKITSI
;
A
#
# COMPACT_ATOMS: atom_id res chain seq x y z
N MET A 1 17.73 12.63 55.23
CA MET A 1 16.39 13.24 55.40
C MET A 1 15.50 12.26 56.18
N LYS A 2 14.63 12.71 57.10
CA LYS A 2 13.65 11.82 57.76
C LYS A 2 12.49 11.55 56.79
N GLU A 3 11.90 10.35 56.84
CA GLU A 3 10.81 9.94 55.93
C GLU A 3 9.65 10.94 55.91
N VAL A 4 9.26 11.46 57.08
CA VAL A 4 8.18 12.46 57.21
C VAL A 4 8.49 13.76 56.45
N ALA A 5 9.76 14.19 56.45
CA ALA A 5 10.18 15.37 55.71
C ALA A 5 10.18 15.13 54.20
N PHE A 6 10.63 13.94 53.77
CA PHE A 6 10.58 13.51 52.37
C PHE A 6 9.14 13.47 51.83
N ILE A 7 8.20 12.89 52.60
CA ILE A 7 6.78 12.87 52.25
C ILE A 7 6.26 14.31 52.14
N ARG A 8 6.51 15.16 53.15
CA ARG A 8 6.00 16.52 53.17
C ARG A 8 6.48 17.36 51.99
N GLN A 9 7.72 17.15 51.54
CA GLN A 9 8.32 17.87 50.43
C GLN A 9 7.72 17.47 49.08
N ASN A 10 7.44 16.18 48.86
CA ASN A 10 7.06 15.66 47.54
C ASN A 10 5.54 15.38 47.39
N LYS A 11 4.78 15.40 48.49
CA LYS A 11 3.33 15.10 48.50
C LYS A 11 2.52 15.92 47.50
N SER A 12 2.83 17.21 47.31
CA SER A 12 2.09 18.07 46.36
C SER A 12 2.19 17.55 44.93
N LYS A 13 3.38 17.14 44.49
CA LYS A 13 3.62 16.58 43.15
C LYS A 13 2.91 15.24 42.97
N TRP A 14 2.91 14.39 44.00
CA TRP A 14 2.24 13.09 43.95
C TRP A 14 0.72 13.25 43.82
N LEU A 15 0.13 14.19 44.57
CA LEU A 15 -1.30 14.50 44.49
C LEU A 15 -1.68 15.14 43.14
N GLU A 16 -0.82 16.00 42.59
CA GLU A 16 -1.02 16.57 41.24
C GLU A 16 -1.05 15.45 40.18
N PHE A 17 -0.12 14.50 40.27
CA PHE A 17 -0.12 13.35 39.37
C PHE A 17 -1.35 12.45 39.56
N GLU A 18 -1.77 12.22 40.79
CA GLU A 18 -2.96 11.42 41.11
C GLU A 18 -4.25 12.08 40.60
N ALA A 19 -4.37 13.41 40.71
CA ALA A 19 -5.49 14.16 40.16
C ALA A 19 -5.55 14.05 38.62
N PHE A 20 -4.41 14.11 37.93
CA PHE A 20 -4.34 13.81 36.50
C PHE A 20 -4.67 12.33 36.20
N GLY A 21 -4.17 11.44 37.05
CA GLY A 21 -4.46 10.00 37.07
C GLY A 21 -5.94 9.66 37.20
N ASN A 22 -6.72 10.50 37.87
CA ASN A 22 -8.16 10.33 38.02
C ASN A 22 -8.98 11.15 37.00
N GLY A 23 -8.33 11.92 36.12
CA GLY A 23 -8.99 12.75 35.11
C GLY A 23 -9.58 14.05 35.67
N SER A 24 -9.21 14.43 36.90
CA SER A 24 -9.70 15.61 37.60
C SER A 24 -9.03 16.91 37.13
N ILE A 25 -7.85 16.82 36.51
CA ILE A 25 -7.10 17.95 35.96
C ILE A 25 -6.46 17.60 34.61
N HIS A 26 -6.23 18.61 33.78
CA HIS A 26 -5.47 18.49 32.55
C HIS A 26 -4.05 19.04 32.75
N ILE A 27 -3.04 18.26 32.36
CA ILE A 27 -1.61 18.64 32.46
C ILE A 27 -1.02 18.60 31.05
N ASN A 28 -0.26 19.64 30.67
CA ASN A 28 0.49 19.67 29.40
C ASN A 28 1.48 18.46 29.34
N PRO A 29 1.58 17.76 28.20
CA PRO A 29 2.58 16.70 27.94
C PRO A 29 4.02 16.94 28.45
N GLU A 30 4.55 18.16 28.33
CA GLU A 30 5.90 18.51 28.81
C GLU A 30 5.99 18.39 30.33
N LYS A 31 5.06 19.07 31.03
CA LYS A 31 4.95 19.03 32.49
C LYS A 31 4.63 17.62 33.01
N LEU A 32 3.86 16.84 32.26
CA LEU A 32 3.56 15.44 32.60
C LEU A 32 4.81 14.55 32.57
N SER A 33 5.71 14.80 31.61
CA SER A 33 6.98 14.07 31.48
C SER A 33 7.93 14.41 32.64
N GLU A 34 8.01 15.68 33.03
CA GLU A 34 8.79 16.13 34.19
C GLU A 34 8.26 15.53 35.51
N LEU A 35 6.94 15.55 35.71
CA LEU A 35 6.27 14.94 36.86
C LEU A 35 6.56 13.43 36.95
N TYR A 36 6.54 12.73 35.81
CA TYR A 36 6.86 11.30 35.76
C TYR A 36 8.33 11.03 36.13
N ILE A 37 9.28 11.80 35.61
CA ILE A 37 10.71 11.67 35.97
C ILE A 37 10.91 11.92 37.46
N SER A 38 10.28 12.96 38.02
CA SER A 38 10.32 13.24 39.46
C SER A 38 9.76 12.07 40.28
N LEU A 39 8.66 11.46 39.84
CA LEU A 39 8.02 10.34 40.53
C LEU A 39 8.90 9.08 40.54
N VAL A 40 9.57 8.77 39.43
CA VAL A 40 10.51 7.65 39.34
C VAL A 40 11.74 7.88 40.23
N ASN A 41 12.26 9.11 40.26
CA ASN A 41 13.36 9.48 41.14
C ASN A 41 12.97 9.36 42.63
N ASP A 42 11.77 9.81 42.99
CA ASP A 42 11.23 9.69 44.35
C ASP A 42 11.05 8.22 44.75
N LEU A 43 10.60 7.36 43.83
CA LEU A 43 10.51 5.92 44.06
C LEU A 43 11.88 5.29 44.32
N ALA A 44 12.88 5.61 43.49
CA ALA A 44 14.25 5.10 43.65
C ALA A 44 14.87 5.55 44.98
N PHE A 45 14.64 6.81 45.37
CA PHE A 45 15.06 7.33 46.67
C PHE A 45 14.38 6.58 47.82
N ALA A 46 13.06 6.40 47.75
CA ALA A 46 12.29 5.71 48.79
C ALA A 46 12.70 4.22 48.92
N GLN A 47 12.99 3.54 47.81
CA GLN A 47 13.49 2.16 47.83
C GLN A 47 14.86 2.05 48.52
N THR A 48 15.72 3.06 48.36
CA THR A 48 17.06 3.07 48.94
C THR A 48 17.04 3.38 50.43
N TYR A 49 16.31 4.43 50.83
CA TYR A 49 16.38 4.96 52.19
C TYR A 49 15.23 4.48 53.10
N TYR A 50 14.10 4.06 52.54
CA TYR A 50 12.90 3.62 53.29
C TYR A 50 12.31 2.29 52.75
N PRO A 51 13.10 1.23 52.55
CA PRO A 51 12.70 0.02 51.81
C PRO A 51 11.48 -0.71 52.38
N LYS A 52 11.20 -0.57 53.69
CA LYS A 52 10.06 -1.20 54.38
C LYS A 52 8.84 -0.29 54.52
N SER A 53 8.89 0.93 53.98
CA SER A 53 7.81 1.90 54.11
C SER A 53 6.66 1.65 53.13
N LYS A 54 5.44 1.97 53.55
CA LYS A 54 4.24 2.01 52.69
C LYS A 54 4.37 3.04 51.56
N VAL A 55 5.25 4.04 51.69
CA VAL A 55 5.52 5.04 50.65
C VAL A 55 6.07 4.39 49.39
N VAL A 56 6.92 3.36 49.52
CA VAL A 56 7.46 2.62 48.37
C VAL A 56 6.33 1.95 47.59
N ILE A 57 5.37 1.33 48.29
CA ILE A 57 4.21 0.68 47.67
C ILE A 57 3.35 1.72 46.94
N TYR A 58 3.07 2.84 47.60
CA TYR A 58 2.29 3.94 47.03
C TYR A 58 2.94 4.51 45.75
N LEU A 59 4.23 4.85 45.81
CA LEU A 59 4.96 5.42 44.67
C LEU A 59 5.09 4.43 43.51
N ASN A 60 5.27 3.13 43.81
CA ASN A 60 5.34 2.10 42.79
C ASN A 60 3.99 1.96 42.05
N GLN A 61 2.87 1.94 42.78
CA GLN A 61 1.53 1.92 42.17
C GLN A 61 1.26 3.19 41.34
N LEU A 62 1.68 4.35 41.84
CA LEU A 62 1.52 5.62 41.14
C LEU A 62 2.36 5.64 39.85
N CYS A 63 3.60 5.15 39.88
CA CYS A 63 4.47 4.97 38.70
C CYS A 63 3.87 4.01 37.67
N ALA A 64 3.31 2.88 38.11
CA ALA A 64 2.70 1.90 37.21
C ALA A 64 1.47 2.49 36.49
N LYS A 65 0.60 3.20 37.22
CA LYS A 65 -0.54 3.94 36.64
C LYS A 65 -0.07 5.04 35.69
N ALA A 66 0.98 5.77 36.07
CA ALA A 66 1.59 6.81 35.24
C ALA A 66 2.06 6.27 33.90
N PHE A 67 2.83 5.18 33.95
CA PHE A 67 3.37 4.51 32.77
C PHE A 67 2.25 4.07 31.84
N GLN A 68 1.19 3.44 32.36
CA GLN A 68 0.06 3.03 31.55
C GLN A 68 -0.64 4.23 30.88
N LYS A 69 -0.86 5.35 31.58
CA LYS A 69 -1.51 6.52 30.96
C LYS A 69 -0.66 7.22 29.91
N ILE A 70 0.62 7.44 30.19
CA ILE A 70 1.52 8.15 29.27
C ILE A 70 1.72 7.32 27.99
N TYR A 71 1.92 6.01 28.13
CA TYR A 71 2.26 5.15 26.99
C TYR A 71 1.03 4.57 26.26
N LYS A 72 -0.14 4.46 26.89
CA LYS A 72 -1.36 3.91 26.25
C LYS A 72 -2.13 4.97 25.42
N THR A 73 -1.81 6.26 25.55
CA THR A 73 -2.56 7.36 24.88
C THR A 73 -2.14 7.64 23.42
N LYS A 74 -1.15 6.93 22.86
CA LYS A 74 -0.79 7.05 21.43
C LYS A 74 -1.29 5.87 20.59
N ARG A 75 -2.54 5.93 20.12
CA ARG A 75 -2.98 5.38 18.80
C ARG A 75 -4.48 5.57 18.58
N ASN A 76 -4.87 6.72 18.01
CA ASN A 76 -6.15 6.83 17.33
C ASN A 76 -6.09 5.99 16.04
N LYS A 77 -6.64 4.77 16.05
CA LYS A 77 -6.59 3.85 14.89
C LYS A 77 -7.21 4.45 13.62
N ALA A 78 -8.27 5.25 13.73
CA ALA A 78 -8.88 5.95 12.59
C ALA A 78 -7.94 7.01 11.98
N SER A 79 -7.18 7.73 12.82
CA SER A 79 -6.12 8.64 12.33
C SER A 79 -4.99 7.88 11.64
N SER A 80 -4.78 6.60 11.98
CA SER A 80 -3.70 5.77 11.43
C SER A 80 -3.94 5.37 9.98
N ILE A 81 -5.17 5.05 9.57
CA ILE A 81 -5.48 4.67 8.17
C ILE A 81 -5.40 5.90 7.26
N VAL A 82 -5.97 7.03 7.70
CA VAL A 82 -5.89 8.28 6.93
C VAL A 82 -4.44 8.75 6.81
N ALA A 83 -3.66 8.70 7.90
CA ALA A 83 -2.24 9.02 7.87
C ALA A 83 -1.45 8.04 6.98
N PHE A 84 -1.81 6.76 6.98
CA PHE A 84 -1.20 5.76 6.10
C PHE A 84 -1.32 6.16 4.62
N PHE A 85 -2.53 6.45 4.14
CA PHE A 85 -2.73 6.83 2.74
C PHE A 85 -2.29 8.26 2.40
N ARG A 86 -2.39 9.22 3.34
CA ARG A 86 -2.06 10.63 3.08
C ARG A 86 -0.61 11.00 3.34
N ILE A 87 0.13 10.23 4.13
CA ILE A 87 1.49 10.55 4.58
C ILE A 87 2.44 9.36 4.34
N GLU A 88 2.16 8.19 4.92
CA GLU A 88 3.14 7.08 4.89
C GLU A 88 3.40 6.57 3.47
N VAL A 89 2.35 6.20 2.73
CA VAL A 89 2.48 5.68 1.36
C VAL A 89 3.14 6.72 0.43
N PRO A 90 2.68 7.99 0.39
CA PRO A 90 3.34 9.01 -0.42
C PRO A 90 4.84 9.17 -0.11
N LEU A 91 5.23 9.16 1.17
CA LEU A 91 6.65 9.24 1.53
C LEU A 91 7.45 8.02 1.06
N LEU A 92 6.88 6.82 1.10
CA LEU A 92 7.50 5.61 0.54
C LEU A 92 7.70 5.73 -0.98
N MET A 93 6.77 6.35 -1.70
CA MET A 93 6.92 6.56 -3.15
C MET A 93 8.11 7.47 -3.49
N VAL A 94 8.36 8.49 -2.67
CA VAL A 94 9.55 9.35 -2.81
C VAL A 94 10.82 8.59 -2.44
N GLU A 95 10.82 7.87 -1.31
CA GLU A 95 11.97 7.10 -0.82
C GLU A 95 12.46 6.09 -1.86
N TYR A 96 11.53 5.36 -2.47
CA TYR A 96 11.82 4.27 -3.41
C TYR A 96 11.58 4.64 -4.88
N LYS A 97 11.70 5.94 -5.24
CA LYS A 97 11.45 6.42 -6.61
C LYS A 97 12.26 5.70 -7.70
N LYS A 98 13.45 5.19 -7.37
CA LYS A 98 14.29 4.44 -8.31
C LYS A 98 13.62 3.11 -8.68
N GLN A 99 13.13 2.37 -7.69
CA GLN A 99 12.39 1.12 -7.87
C GLN A 99 11.09 1.35 -8.64
N LEU A 100 10.42 2.49 -8.42
CA LEU A 100 9.24 2.88 -9.19
C LEU A 100 9.56 3.04 -10.68
N ILE A 101 10.59 3.82 -11.01
CA ILE A 101 11.02 4.02 -12.41
C ILE A 101 11.42 2.69 -13.05
N ILE A 102 12.19 1.87 -12.34
CA ILE A 102 12.60 0.54 -12.83
C ILE A 102 11.36 -0.33 -13.09
N ALA A 103 10.36 -0.33 -12.21
CA ALA A 103 9.13 -1.09 -12.40
C ALA A 103 8.38 -0.64 -13.67
N PHE A 104 8.24 0.67 -13.90
CA PHE A 104 7.65 1.20 -15.13
C PHE A 104 8.42 0.77 -16.38
N VAL A 105 9.75 0.91 -16.36
CA VAL A 105 10.60 0.53 -17.49
C VAL A 105 10.47 -0.96 -17.79
N ILE A 106 10.58 -1.83 -16.78
CA ILE A 106 10.43 -3.28 -16.95
C ILE A 106 9.06 -3.61 -17.54
N PHE A 107 7.99 -3.03 -17.00
CA PHE A 107 6.64 -3.33 -17.47
C PHE A 107 6.42 -2.89 -18.92
N PHE A 108 6.77 -1.65 -19.27
CA PHE A 108 6.59 -1.15 -20.64
C PHE A 108 7.53 -1.80 -21.66
N LEU A 109 8.75 -2.16 -21.28
CA LEU A 109 9.62 -2.99 -22.12
C LEU A 109 8.98 -4.35 -22.39
N SER A 110 8.35 -4.96 -21.37
CA SER A 110 7.67 -6.24 -21.50
C SER A 110 6.43 -6.15 -22.41
N VAL A 111 5.67 -5.05 -22.32
CA VAL A 111 4.60 -4.73 -23.29
C VAL A 111 5.16 -4.61 -24.70
N GLY A 112 6.28 -3.91 -24.87
CA GLY A 112 6.97 -3.80 -26.16
C GLY A 112 7.40 -5.17 -26.71
N ILE A 113 7.93 -6.06 -25.86
CA ILE A 113 8.27 -7.44 -26.25
C ILE A 113 7.02 -8.19 -26.72
N GLY A 114 5.92 -8.13 -25.98
CA GLY A 114 4.67 -8.80 -26.38
C GLY A 114 4.09 -8.30 -27.69
N LEU A 115 4.12 -6.98 -27.91
CA LEU A 115 3.66 -6.35 -29.15
C LEU A 115 4.55 -6.71 -30.33
N ILE A 116 5.87 -6.57 -30.19
CA ILE A 116 6.83 -6.83 -31.28
C ILE A 116 6.82 -8.31 -31.66
N SER A 117 6.84 -9.22 -30.67
CA SER A 117 6.81 -10.66 -30.95
C SER A 117 5.53 -11.07 -31.68
N SER A 118 4.38 -10.49 -31.32
CA SER A 118 3.11 -10.75 -32.02
C SER A 118 3.09 -10.21 -33.45
N ILE A 119 3.85 -9.16 -33.78
CA ILE A 119 3.98 -8.65 -35.16
C ILE A 119 4.72 -9.65 -36.05
N TYR A 120 5.78 -10.27 -35.53
CA TYR A 120 6.66 -11.13 -36.32
C TYR A 120 6.29 -12.61 -36.30
N ASP A 121 5.51 -13.07 -35.31
CA ASP A 121 5.05 -14.45 -35.21
C ASP A 121 3.54 -14.51 -34.89
N ASP A 122 2.77 -14.95 -35.88
CA ASP A 122 1.32 -15.10 -35.78
C ASP A 122 0.88 -16.13 -34.73
N ASN A 123 1.75 -17.09 -34.38
CA ASN A 123 1.46 -18.07 -33.33
C ASN A 123 1.72 -17.52 -31.92
N PHE A 124 2.46 -16.41 -31.80
CA PHE A 124 2.86 -15.87 -30.51
C PHE A 124 1.66 -15.44 -29.66
N VAL A 125 0.62 -14.87 -30.28
CA VAL A 125 -0.63 -14.51 -29.59
C VAL A 125 -1.28 -15.75 -28.96
N ARG A 126 -1.36 -16.87 -29.70
CA ARG A 126 -1.92 -18.14 -29.20
C ARG A 126 -1.04 -18.76 -28.12
N LEU A 127 0.27 -18.64 -28.23
CA LEU A 127 1.21 -19.11 -27.19
C LEU A 127 0.99 -18.39 -25.85
N ILE A 128 0.76 -17.07 -25.89
CA ILE A 128 0.64 -16.24 -24.69
C ILE A 128 -0.79 -16.25 -24.11
N LEU A 129 -1.82 -16.14 -24.95
CA LEU A 129 -3.22 -16.07 -24.52
C LEU A 129 -3.92 -17.43 -24.45
N GLY A 130 -3.38 -18.43 -25.14
CA GLY A 130 -3.97 -19.76 -25.29
C GLY A 130 -4.98 -19.84 -26.43
N ASP A 131 -5.04 -20.99 -27.08
CA ASP A 131 -5.95 -21.24 -28.23
C ASP A 131 -7.42 -20.98 -27.88
N ASN A 132 -7.87 -21.45 -26.72
CA ASN A 132 -9.24 -21.27 -26.25
C ASN A 132 -9.65 -19.79 -26.17
N TYR A 133 -8.76 -18.93 -25.66
CA TYR A 133 -9.06 -17.49 -25.52
C TYR A 133 -9.12 -16.81 -26.88
N VAL A 134 -8.17 -17.13 -27.76
CA VAL A 134 -8.10 -16.58 -29.12
C VAL A 134 -9.34 -16.99 -29.92
N GLU A 135 -9.71 -18.27 -29.90
CA GLU A 135 -10.88 -18.78 -30.64
C GLU A 135 -12.18 -18.17 -30.14
N MET A 136 -12.39 -18.15 -28.81
CA MET A 136 -13.54 -17.47 -28.21
C MET A 136 -13.61 -16.00 -28.64
N THR A 137 -12.48 -15.30 -28.67
CA THR A 137 -12.44 -13.89 -29.06
C THR A 137 -12.73 -13.70 -30.54
N LEU A 138 -12.19 -14.56 -31.42
CA LEU A 138 -12.50 -14.52 -32.84
C LEU A 138 -14.00 -14.77 -33.10
N ASP A 139 -14.62 -15.69 -32.38
CA ASP A 139 -16.07 -15.93 -32.50
C ASP A 139 -16.88 -14.74 -31.99
N ASN A 140 -16.46 -14.10 -30.90
CA ASN A 140 -17.05 -12.86 -30.40
C ASN A 140 -16.96 -11.72 -31.43
N ILE A 141 -15.82 -11.58 -32.11
CA ILE A 141 -15.61 -10.61 -33.20
C ILE A 141 -16.54 -10.89 -34.37
N ARG A 142 -16.65 -12.16 -34.81
CA ARG A 142 -17.57 -12.59 -35.89
C ARG A 142 -19.03 -12.30 -35.54
N ASN A 143 -19.39 -12.39 -34.27
CA ASN A 143 -20.72 -12.07 -33.76
C ASN A 143 -20.95 -10.56 -33.51
N GLY A 144 -19.98 -9.70 -33.84
CA GLY A 144 -20.08 -8.25 -33.74
C GLY A 144 -19.89 -7.68 -32.33
N ASN A 145 -19.40 -8.47 -31.37
CA ASN A 145 -19.10 -8.00 -30.01
C ASN A 145 -17.71 -8.48 -29.54
N PRO A 146 -16.62 -7.82 -29.96
CA PRO A 146 -15.25 -8.24 -29.66
C PRO A 146 -14.92 -8.38 -28.16
N VAL A 147 -15.66 -7.66 -27.31
CA VAL A 147 -15.44 -7.58 -25.86
C VAL A 147 -16.47 -8.37 -25.05
N ALA A 148 -17.23 -9.27 -25.71
CA ALA A 148 -18.26 -10.08 -25.06
C ALA A 148 -17.75 -10.98 -23.93
N VAL A 149 -16.44 -11.25 -23.86
CA VAL A 149 -15.82 -11.95 -22.72
C VAL A 149 -16.14 -11.29 -21.38
N TYR A 150 -16.19 -9.95 -21.34
CA TYR A 150 -16.52 -9.19 -20.13
C TYR A 150 -18.01 -9.21 -19.80
N ASN A 151 -18.86 -9.58 -20.76
CA ASN A 151 -20.31 -9.69 -20.57
C ASN A 151 -20.72 -11.03 -19.95
N SER A 152 -19.81 -12.01 -19.91
CA SER A 152 -20.07 -13.32 -19.32
C SER A 152 -20.12 -13.28 -17.78
N GLY A 153 -20.96 -14.12 -17.18
CA GLY A 153 -21.11 -14.20 -15.71
C GLY A 153 -22.00 -13.13 -15.07
N SER A 154 -21.98 -13.04 -13.74
CA SER A 154 -22.74 -12.06 -12.97
C SER A 154 -21.88 -10.86 -12.59
N ASN A 155 -22.48 -9.67 -12.46
CA ASN A 155 -21.76 -8.43 -12.09
C ASN A 155 -20.91 -8.62 -10.82
N TRP A 156 -21.51 -9.25 -9.79
CA TRP A 156 -20.83 -9.55 -8.53
C TRP A 156 -19.74 -10.62 -8.70
N GLY A 157 -19.96 -11.61 -9.57
CA GLY A 157 -18.99 -12.64 -9.89
C GLY A 157 -17.74 -12.06 -10.54
N SER A 158 -17.89 -11.23 -11.57
CA SER A 158 -16.76 -10.56 -12.22
C SER A 158 -16.07 -9.58 -11.25
N PHE A 159 -16.84 -8.76 -10.52
CA PHE A 159 -16.26 -7.84 -9.53
C PHE A 159 -15.34 -8.56 -8.52
N LEU A 160 -15.86 -9.59 -7.84
CA LEU A 160 -15.09 -10.30 -6.83
C LEU A 160 -13.98 -11.13 -7.47
N GLY A 161 -14.26 -11.82 -8.58
CA GLY A 161 -13.30 -12.67 -9.29
C GLY A 161 -12.05 -11.90 -9.71
N ILE A 162 -12.22 -10.77 -10.40
CA ILE A 162 -11.10 -9.94 -10.84
C ILE A 162 -10.38 -9.30 -9.65
N THR A 163 -11.11 -8.76 -8.69
CA THR A 163 -10.49 -8.16 -7.50
C THR A 163 -9.59 -9.15 -6.78
N PHE A 164 -10.07 -10.37 -6.51
CA PHE A 164 -9.29 -11.41 -5.84
C PHE A 164 -8.14 -11.93 -6.69
N ASN A 165 -8.36 -12.16 -7.99
CA ASN A 165 -7.31 -12.61 -8.89
C ASN A 165 -6.15 -11.63 -8.92
N ASN A 166 -6.45 -10.34 -9.09
CA ASN A 166 -5.43 -9.30 -9.15
C ASN A 166 -4.71 -9.09 -7.83
N LEU A 167 -5.42 -9.16 -6.69
CA LEU A 167 -4.80 -9.12 -5.37
C LEU A 167 -3.86 -10.32 -5.17
N LEU A 168 -4.22 -11.51 -5.63
CA LEU A 168 -3.39 -12.71 -5.53
C LEU A 168 -2.15 -12.62 -6.43
N VAL A 169 -2.31 -12.20 -7.70
CA VAL A 169 -1.19 -11.97 -8.62
C VAL A 169 -0.24 -10.92 -8.06
N SER A 170 -0.79 -9.83 -7.52
CA SER A 170 -0.04 -8.76 -6.89
C SER A 170 0.69 -9.23 -5.62
N LEU A 171 0.02 -10.00 -4.75
CA LEU A 171 0.66 -10.56 -3.56
C LEU A 171 1.82 -11.49 -3.94
N LYS A 172 1.65 -12.34 -4.96
CA LYS A 172 2.73 -13.17 -5.51
C LYS A 172 3.86 -12.31 -6.06
N CYS A 173 3.54 -11.27 -6.84
CA CYS A 173 4.51 -10.32 -7.40
C CYS A 173 5.37 -9.67 -6.31
N PHE A 174 4.73 -9.21 -5.22
CA PHE A 174 5.43 -8.66 -4.06
C PHE A 174 6.29 -9.71 -3.35
N LEU A 175 5.71 -10.85 -2.96
CA LEU A 175 6.40 -11.86 -2.14
C LEU A 175 7.56 -12.52 -2.89
N TYR A 176 7.43 -12.71 -4.21
CA TYR A 176 8.49 -13.27 -5.04
C TYR A 176 9.69 -12.32 -5.19
N GLY A 177 9.57 -11.09 -4.69
CA GLY A 177 10.70 -10.20 -4.45
C GLY A 177 11.75 -10.79 -3.51
N ILE A 178 11.39 -11.77 -2.67
CA ILE A 178 12.32 -12.49 -1.80
C ILE A 178 13.44 -13.20 -2.58
N PHE A 179 13.20 -13.57 -3.84
CA PHE A 179 14.21 -14.11 -4.74
C PHE A 179 15.03 -12.98 -5.39
N ALA A 180 15.51 -12.05 -4.57
CA ALA A 180 16.30 -10.89 -4.99
C ALA A 180 15.63 -10.03 -6.08
N GLY A 181 14.30 -10.01 -6.14
CA GLY A 181 13.51 -9.30 -7.15
C GLY A 181 13.28 -10.06 -8.47
N VAL A 182 13.96 -11.18 -8.72
CA VAL A 182 13.86 -11.92 -9.99
C VAL A 182 12.43 -12.41 -10.25
N GLY A 183 11.78 -12.97 -9.23
CA GLY A 183 10.41 -13.47 -9.37
C GLY A 183 9.38 -12.34 -9.56
N THR A 184 9.61 -11.16 -8.98
CA THR A 184 8.80 -9.95 -9.26
C THR A 184 8.96 -9.53 -10.72
N VAL A 185 10.19 -9.47 -11.24
CA VAL A 185 10.47 -9.12 -12.64
C VAL A 185 9.81 -10.11 -13.59
N TYR A 186 9.88 -11.41 -13.29
CA TYR A 186 9.22 -12.44 -14.08
C TYR A 186 7.70 -12.21 -14.16
N ILE A 187 7.04 -11.92 -13.03
CA ILE A 187 5.58 -11.66 -13.02
C ILE A 187 5.24 -10.37 -13.78
N ALA A 188 6.03 -9.30 -13.62
CA ALA A 188 5.84 -8.08 -14.37
C ALA A 188 6.02 -8.31 -15.88
N LEU A 189 6.99 -9.14 -16.26
CA LEU A 189 7.27 -9.50 -17.64
C LEU A 189 6.13 -10.29 -18.26
N THR A 190 5.62 -11.33 -17.60
CA THR A 190 4.52 -12.13 -18.14
C THR A 190 3.24 -11.30 -18.30
N ASN A 191 2.91 -10.44 -17.33
CA ASN A 191 1.75 -9.54 -17.44
C ASN A 191 1.93 -8.48 -18.54
N GLY A 192 3.13 -7.91 -18.67
CA GLY A 192 3.43 -6.95 -19.73
C GLY A 192 3.36 -7.58 -21.13
N VAL A 193 4.01 -8.74 -21.32
CA VAL A 193 3.98 -9.48 -22.60
C VAL A 193 2.55 -9.89 -22.96
N MET A 194 1.77 -10.34 -21.98
CA MET A 194 0.35 -10.65 -22.17
C MET A 194 -0.43 -9.42 -22.66
N LEU A 195 -0.28 -8.27 -22.00
CA LEU A 195 -0.95 -7.03 -22.40
C LEU A 195 -0.54 -6.59 -23.82
N GLY A 196 0.76 -6.64 -24.16
CA GLY A 196 1.25 -6.27 -25.48
C GLY A 196 0.70 -7.17 -26.59
N SER A 197 0.70 -8.49 -26.36
CA SER A 197 0.17 -9.48 -27.30
C SER A 197 -1.34 -9.32 -27.50
N PHE A 198 -2.04 -9.07 -26.41
CA PHE A 198 -3.48 -8.83 -26.40
C PHE A 198 -3.88 -7.55 -27.16
N GLN A 199 -3.20 -6.44 -26.92
CA GLN A 199 -3.47 -5.18 -27.65
C GLN A 199 -3.18 -5.33 -29.14
N TYR A 200 -2.09 -6.00 -29.51
CA TYR A 200 -1.77 -6.26 -30.91
C TYR A 200 -2.81 -7.16 -31.59
N PHE A 201 -3.29 -8.20 -30.90
CA PHE A 201 -4.30 -9.10 -31.44
C PHE A 201 -5.57 -8.35 -31.88
N PHE A 202 -6.11 -7.47 -31.04
CA PHE A 202 -7.28 -6.66 -31.41
C PHE A 202 -6.97 -5.60 -32.47
N PHE A 203 -5.72 -5.13 -32.54
CA PHE A 203 -5.27 -4.28 -33.64
C PHE A 203 -5.27 -5.03 -34.98
N LYS A 204 -4.79 -6.29 -35.00
CA LYS A 204 -4.77 -7.12 -36.20
C LYS A 204 -6.16 -7.47 -36.72
N GLU A 205 -7.13 -7.63 -35.82
CA GLU A 205 -8.53 -7.94 -36.15
C GLU A 205 -9.41 -6.69 -36.39
N ASP A 206 -8.81 -5.51 -36.60
CA ASP A 206 -9.50 -4.23 -36.87
C ASP A 206 -10.51 -3.79 -35.79
N VAL A 207 -10.36 -4.27 -34.55
CA VAL A 207 -11.25 -3.99 -33.39
C VAL A 207 -10.50 -3.39 -32.20
N PHE A 208 -9.42 -2.65 -32.49
CA PHE A 208 -8.56 -2.05 -31.47
C PHE A 208 -9.34 -1.09 -30.55
N TRP A 209 -10.25 -0.30 -31.10
CA TRP A 209 -10.96 0.71 -30.33
C TRP A 209 -12.01 0.13 -29.39
N GLU A 210 -12.67 -0.94 -29.80
CA GLU A 210 -13.54 -1.79 -28.98
C GLU A 210 -12.75 -2.37 -27.81
N SER A 211 -11.57 -2.93 -28.10
CA SER A 211 -10.64 -3.44 -27.09
C SER A 211 -10.26 -2.36 -26.09
N VAL A 212 -9.88 -1.17 -26.57
CA VAL A 212 -9.46 -0.07 -25.70
C VAL A 212 -10.56 0.31 -24.71
N ARG A 213 -11.81 0.39 -25.19
CA ARG A 213 -12.98 0.70 -24.36
C ARG A 213 -13.31 -0.42 -23.38
N GLY A 214 -13.22 -1.68 -23.81
CA GLY A 214 -13.48 -2.83 -22.93
C GLY A 214 -12.43 -2.97 -21.82
N ILE A 215 -11.17 -2.67 -22.10
CA ILE A 215 -10.08 -2.98 -21.16
C ILE A 215 -9.76 -1.80 -20.26
N TRP A 216 -9.51 -0.62 -20.83
CA TRP A 216 -8.86 0.45 -20.08
C TRP A 216 -9.78 1.12 -19.06
N ILE A 217 -11.10 0.89 -19.13
CA ILE A 217 -12.07 1.36 -18.12
C ILE A 217 -11.65 0.87 -16.73
N HIS A 218 -11.41 -0.43 -16.56
CA HIS A 218 -10.91 -1.00 -15.31
C HIS A 218 -9.37 -1.18 -15.33
N GLY A 219 -8.83 -1.55 -16.49
CA GLY A 219 -7.43 -1.88 -16.71
C GLY A 219 -6.46 -0.75 -16.40
N SER A 220 -6.88 0.52 -16.53
CA SER A 220 -6.08 1.68 -16.14
C SER A 220 -5.63 1.62 -14.68
N MET A 221 -6.53 1.27 -13.75
CA MET A 221 -6.19 1.14 -12.32
C MET A 221 -5.49 -0.18 -12.01
N GLU A 222 -5.87 -1.26 -12.70
CA GLU A 222 -5.28 -2.59 -12.51
C GLU A 222 -3.82 -2.64 -12.94
N ILE A 223 -3.53 -2.28 -14.20
CA ILE A 223 -2.18 -2.32 -14.78
C ILE A 223 -1.25 -1.42 -13.97
N PHE A 224 -1.70 -0.21 -13.64
CA PHE A 224 -0.91 0.70 -12.83
C PHE A 224 -0.65 0.12 -11.43
N SER A 225 -1.64 -0.51 -10.79
CA SER A 225 -1.48 -1.18 -9.50
C SER A 225 -0.51 -2.38 -9.56
N ILE A 226 -0.46 -3.12 -10.67
CA ILE A 226 0.54 -4.17 -10.91
C ILE A 226 1.95 -3.57 -10.99
N ILE A 227 2.12 -2.42 -11.65
CA ILE A 227 3.41 -1.71 -11.70
C ILE A 227 3.84 -1.24 -10.30
N ILE A 228 2.93 -0.68 -9.51
CA ILE A 228 3.21 -0.28 -8.11
C ILE A 228 3.55 -1.50 -7.25
N THR A 229 2.89 -2.64 -7.48
CA THR A 229 3.22 -3.86 -6.77
C THR A 229 4.56 -4.47 -7.23
N THR A 230 4.91 -4.29 -8.51
CA THR A 230 6.23 -4.64 -9.03
C THR A 230 7.31 -3.83 -8.31
N MET A 231 7.10 -2.52 -8.14
CA MET A 231 7.98 -1.69 -7.31
C MET A 231 8.07 -2.26 -5.88
N ALA A 232 6.97 -2.64 -5.25
CA ALA A 232 7.00 -3.21 -3.90
C ALA A 232 7.86 -4.48 -3.80
N GLY A 233 7.78 -5.37 -4.79
CA GLY A 233 8.63 -6.57 -4.86
C GLY A 233 10.10 -6.25 -5.14
N LEU A 234 10.39 -5.23 -5.96
CA LEU A 234 11.75 -4.72 -6.17
C LEU A 234 12.32 -4.07 -4.89
N VAL A 235 11.50 -3.38 -4.11
CA VAL A 235 11.89 -2.85 -2.78
C VAL A 235 12.31 -4.02 -1.88
N LEU A 236 11.49 -5.07 -1.79
CA LEU A 236 11.81 -6.28 -1.02
C LEU A 236 13.13 -6.92 -1.47
N GLY A 237 13.31 -7.13 -2.78
CA GLY A 237 14.53 -7.70 -3.35
C GLY A 237 15.76 -6.83 -3.10
N SER A 238 15.63 -5.51 -3.23
CA SER A 238 16.72 -4.57 -2.99
C SER A 238 17.19 -4.58 -1.54
N GLY A 239 16.31 -4.80 -0.57
CA GLY A 239 16.67 -4.94 0.85
C GLY A 239 17.52 -6.18 1.16
N ILE A 240 17.45 -7.22 0.32
CA ILE A 240 18.27 -8.44 0.44
C ILE A 240 19.65 -8.21 -0.20
N LEU A 241 19.65 -7.62 -1.39
CA LEU A 241 20.85 -7.40 -2.20
C LEU A 241 21.74 -6.29 -1.66
N PHE A 242 21.15 -5.18 -1.21
CA PHE A 242 21.84 -3.94 -0.90
C PHE A 242 21.51 -3.45 0.52
N PRO A 243 22.05 -4.10 1.57
CA PRO A 243 21.71 -3.79 2.96
C PRO A 243 22.26 -2.44 3.47
N GLY A 244 23.17 -1.80 2.72
CA GLY A 244 23.82 -0.57 3.14
C GLY A 244 24.58 -0.78 4.46
N THR A 245 24.26 0.03 5.48
CA THR A 245 24.86 -0.03 6.81
C THR A 245 24.12 -0.97 7.78
N TYR A 246 22.99 -1.55 7.39
CA TYR A 246 22.20 -2.45 8.23
C TYR A 246 22.70 -3.90 8.13
N SER A 247 22.36 -4.71 9.14
CA SER A 247 22.45 -6.17 8.98
C SER A 247 21.50 -6.62 7.86
N ARG A 248 21.80 -7.74 7.19
CA ARG A 248 20.94 -8.26 6.11
C ARG A 248 19.51 -8.52 6.60
N ILE A 249 19.35 -9.03 7.82
CA ILE A 249 18.04 -9.34 8.40
C ILE A 249 17.26 -8.05 8.69
N ASP A 250 17.92 -7.02 9.23
CA ASP A 250 17.23 -5.75 9.54
C ASP A 250 16.88 -4.98 8.28
N SER A 251 17.77 -4.97 7.29
CA SER A 251 17.49 -4.44 5.95
C SER A 251 16.30 -5.14 5.32
N PHE A 252 16.27 -6.49 5.36
CA PHE A 252 15.14 -7.27 4.87
C PHE A 252 13.83 -6.94 5.60
N LYS A 253 13.83 -6.87 6.93
CA LYS A 253 12.63 -6.49 7.71
C LYS A 253 12.11 -5.10 7.34
N LYS A 254 13.01 -4.12 7.17
CA LYS A 254 12.66 -2.76 6.75
C LYS A 254 12.08 -2.73 5.34
N ALA A 255 12.71 -3.43 4.41
CA ALA A 255 12.25 -3.55 3.02
C ALA A 255 10.92 -4.28 2.92
N PHE A 256 10.72 -5.37 3.68
CA PHE A 256 9.45 -6.06 3.77
C PHE A 256 8.34 -5.18 4.32
N SER A 257 8.59 -4.46 5.42
CA SER A 257 7.60 -3.53 5.97
C SER A 257 7.23 -2.44 4.98
N SER A 258 8.21 -1.84 4.30
CA SER A 258 8.00 -0.79 3.30
C SER A 258 7.25 -1.31 2.07
N GLY A 259 7.71 -2.42 1.49
CA GLY A 259 7.09 -3.05 0.33
C GLY A 259 5.67 -3.56 0.64
N PHE A 260 5.43 -4.13 1.82
CA PHE A 260 4.09 -4.58 2.21
C PHE A 260 3.11 -3.41 2.33
N LYS A 261 3.55 -2.25 2.86
CA LYS A 261 2.74 -1.03 2.88
C LYS A 261 2.40 -0.54 1.47
N ILE A 262 3.37 -0.55 0.56
CA ILE A 262 3.14 -0.19 -0.85
C ILE A 262 2.14 -1.16 -1.49
N PHE A 263 2.30 -2.47 -1.30
CA PHE A 263 1.35 -3.48 -1.77
C PHE A 263 -0.06 -3.26 -1.21
N ILE A 264 -0.23 -3.05 0.10
CA ILE A 264 -1.55 -2.82 0.70
C ILE A 264 -2.20 -1.54 0.14
N SER A 265 -1.40 -0.54 -0.24
CA SER A 265 -1.92 0.70 -0.82
C SER A 265 -2.56 0.51 -2.20
N THR A 266 -2.25 -0.58 -2.93
CA THR A 266 -2.87 -0.89 -4.23
C THR A 266 -4.25 -1.53 -4.09
N ALA A 267 -4.59 -2.12 -2.94
CA ALA A 267 -5.83 -2.84 -2.75
C ALA A 267 -7.09 -2.00 -3.08
N PRO A 268 -7.26 -0.75 -2.62
CA PRO A 268 -8.42 0.07 -2.97
C PRO A 268 -8.58 0.28 -4.49
N PHE A 269 -7.47 0.35 -5.22
CA PHE A 269 -7.49 0.50 -6.68
C PHE A 269 -7.88 -0.79 -7.39
N PHE A 270 -7.49 -1.97 -6.87
CA PHE A 270 -8.01 -3.24 -7.37
C PHE A 270 -9.50 -3.42 -7.10
N PHE A 271 -9.99 -3.03 -5.93
CA PHE A 271 -11.43 -2.99 -5.65
C PHE A 271 -12.16 -2.05 -6.60
N ALA A 272 -11.62 -0.85 -6.86
CA ALA A 272 -12.20 0.08 -7.82
C ALA A 272 -12.17 -0.48 -9.26
N ALA A 273 -11.08 -1.11 -9.68
CA ALA A 273 -10.95 -1.75 -10.99
C ALA A 273 -11.97 -2.88 -11.17
N GLY A 274 -12.05 -3.82 -10.22
CA GLY A 274 -13.04 -4.88 -10.27
C GLY A 274 -14.47 -4.34 -10.28
N PHE A 275 -14.75 -3.26 -9.54
CA PHE A 275 -16.08 -2.64 -9.55
C PHE A 275 -16.40 -2.07 -10.94
N LEU A 276 -15.45 -1.36 -11.55
CA LEU A 276 -15.58 -0.88 -12.92
C LEU A 276 -15.74 -2.03 -13.92
N GLU A 277 -15.10 -3.16 -13.69
CA GLU A 277 -15.29 -4.32 -14.56
C GLU A 277 -16.69 -4.92 -14.42
N GLY A 278 -17.10 -5.27 -13.21
CA GLY A 278 -18.37 -5.94 -12.95
C GLY A 278 -19.60 -5.09 -13.25
N PHE A 279 -19.50 -3.76 -13.13
CA PHE A 279 -20.66 -2.86 -13.22
C PHE A 279 -20.61 -1.87 -14.38
N VAL A 280 -19.45 -1.56 -14.97
CA VAL A 280 -19.32 -0.53 -16.01
C VAL A 280 -18.86 -1.13 -17.34
N THR A 281 -17.80 -1.93 -17.32
CA THR A 281 -17.14 -2.47 -18.52
C THR A 281 -18.09 -3.34 -19.37
N ARG A 282 -19.03 -4.02 -18.72
CA ARG A 282 -20.06 -4.84 -19.39
C ARG A 282 -21.01 -4.05 -20.30
N PHE A 283 -21.02 -2.72 -20.18
CA PHE A 283 -21.81 -1.81 -21.01
C PHE A 283 -20.92 -1.02 -21.98
N SER A 284 -19.64 -1.38 -22.13
CA SER A 284 -18.67 -0.64 -22.94
C SER A 284 -19.00 -0.60 -24.44
N ASP A 285 -19.75 -1.58 -24.93
CA ASP A 285 -20.27 -1.68 -26.30
C ASP A 285 -21.43 -0.71 -26.58
N GLN A 286 -22.26 -0.44 -25.57
CA GLN A 286 -23.42 0.48 -25.65
C GLN A 286 -23.08 1.90 -25.22
N MET A 287 -22.02 2.07 -24.44
CA MET A 287 -21.63 3.36 -23.86
C MET A 287 -21.06 4.33 -24.92
N PRO A 288 -21.47 5.60 -24.93
CA PRO A 288 -20.89 6.60 -25.83
C PRO A 288 -19.37 6.72 -25.64
N ASN A 289 -18.62 6.83 -26.75
CA ASN A 289 -17.15 6.88 -26.73
C ASN A 289 -16.58 7.93 -25.78
N PHE A 290 -17.18 9.13 -25.73
CA PHE A 290 -16.75 10.19 -24.84
C PHE A 290 -16.82 9.78 -23.37
N LEU A 291 -17.85 9.03 -22.95
CA LEU A 291 -17.99 8.59 -21.57
C LEU A 291 -16.94 7.54 -21.21
N SER A 292 -16.66 6.59 -22.10
CA SER A 292 -15.57 5.61 -21.93
C SER A 292 -14.22 6.31 -21.78
N ILE A 293 -13.90 7.24 -22.67
CA ILE A 293 -12.65 8.02 -22.62
C ILE A 293 -12.56 8.82 -21.31
N LEU A 294 -13.65 9.47 -20.90
CA LEU A 294 -13.69 10.25 -19.67
C LEU A 294 -13.38 9.38 -18.44
N ILE A 295 -13.98 8.18 -18.35
CA ILE A 295 -13.71 7.24 -17.25
C ILE A 295 -12.24 6.82 -17.27
N ILE A 296 -11.72 6.38 -18.42
CA ILE A 296 -10.32 5.94 -18.59
C ILE A 296 -9.34 7.04 -18.16
N LEU A 297 -9.55 8.27 -18.65
CA LEU A 297 -8.66 9.39 -18.33
C LEU A 297 -8.79 9.80 -16.86
N MET A 298 -9.99 9.77 -16.29
CA MET A 298 -10.20 10.13 -14.89
C MET A 298 -9.53 9.12 -13.95
N THR A 299 -9.72 7.82 -14.19
CA THR A 299 -9.13 6.77 -13.35
C THR A 299 -7.61 6.75 -13.48
N LEU A 300 -7.08 6.90 -14.69
CA LEU A 300 -5.64 6.99 -14.95
C LEU A 300 -5.03 8.25 -14.32
N ALA A 301 -5.68 9.41 -14.46
CA ALA A 301 -5.22 10.66 -13.85
C ALA A 301 -5.24 10.57 -12.32
N PHE A 302 -6.28 9.97 -11.73
CA PHE A 302 -6.40 9.81 -10.28
C PHE A 302 -5.27 8.95 -9.70
N ILE A 303 -5.05 7.74 -10.26
CA ILE A 303 -4.01 6.84 -9.77
C ILE A 303 -2.60 7.39 -10.04
N SER A 304 -2.38 8.01 -11.21
CA SER A 304 -1.12 8.66 -11.55
C SER A 304 -0.83 9.83 -10.62
N TYR A 305 -1.82 10.68 -10.35
CA TYR A 305 -1.67 11.78 -9.40
C TYR A 305 -1.30 11.26 -8.01
N TYR A 306 -1.99 10.23 -7.52
CA TYR A 306 -1.77 9.68 -6.19
C TYR A 306 -0.36 9.11 -5.99
N TYR A 307 0.16 8.34 -6.95
CA TYR A 307 1.46 7.67 -6.82
C TYR A 307 2.64 8.46 -7.38
N LEU A 308 2.44 9.39 -8.32
CA LEU A 308 3.53 10.09 -9.01
C LEU A 308 3.64 11.56 -8.61
N ILE A 309 2.54 12.26 -8.32
CA ILE A 309 2.54 13.72 -8.11
C ILE A 309 2.36 14.07 -6.63
N TYR A 310 1.29 13.55 -6.01
CA TYR A 310 0.96 13.78 -4.60
C TYR A 310 2.12 13.52 -3.61
N PRO A 311 2.98 12.50 -3.80
CA PRO A 311 4.17 12.27 -2.97
C PRO A 311 5.06 13.50 -2.79
N TYR A 312 5.28 14.26 -3.87
CA TYR A 312 6.13 15.45 -3.83
C TYR A 312 5.44 16.63 -3.14
N HIS A 313 4.12 16.75 -3.22
CA HIS A 313 3.36 17.74 -2.46
C HIS A 313 3.44 17.47 -0.95
N VAL A 314 3.30 16.20 -0.55
CA VAL A 314 3.42 15.78 0.86
C VAL A 314 4.83 16.03 1.38
N LEU A 315 5.85 15.63 0.63
CA LEU A 315 7.25 15.88 0.99
C LEU A 315 7.51 17.38 1.21
N LYS A 316 7.13 18.21 0.23
CA LYS A 316 7.33 19.67 0.31
C LYS A 316 6.68 20.27 1.56
N LYS A 317 5.44 19.87 1.86
CA LYS A 317 4.69 20.34 3.02
C LYS A 317 5.34 19.94 4.35
N ILE A 318 5.96 18.77 4.43
CA ILE A 318 6.64 18.30 5.64
C ILE A 318 7.99 19.00 5.80
N THR A 319 8.73 19.23 4.71
CA THR A 319 10.04 19.91 4.76
C THR A 319 9.96 21.42 4.92
N SER A 320 8.79 22.03 4.66
CA SER A 320 8.57 23.47 4.82
C SER A 320 8.14 23.89 6.23
N ILE A 321 7.99 22.93 7.14
CA ILE A 321 7.67 23.13 8.57
C ILE A 321 8.97 22.98 9.35
#